data_AF-A0A2D5RZG9-F1
#
_entry.id   AF-A0A2D5RZG9-F1
#
_cell.length_a   1.000
_cell.length_b   1.000
_cell.length_c   1.000
_cell.angle_alpha   90.00
_cell.angle_beta   90.00
_cell.angle_gamma   90.00
#
_symmetry.space_group_name_H-M   'P 1'
#
loop_
_entity.id
_entity.type
_entity.pdbx_description
1 polymer ?
#
loop_
_entity_poly.entity_id
_entity_poly.type
_entity_poly.pdbx_seq_one_letter_code
_entity_poly.pdbx_strand_id
1 'polypeptide(L)'
;MFKKVMTVAMLASTLTACKSTPPPAEVQLTNIPSVSYKMPLDQSIDISFNVYNTCVSSGDSGCVKYDSIKTAEASGDFLVERRVHNGTIGSGAVYTIKQSTERTPDANIVTYQPVKMTPYQQGFILPFAVPSIDIAAYLKNSQFKTKFEINSKYPSQSVKANFDRLMKKAYGRFRIYGSNSKLGLEDYYMTTVDGAAVVMLVESFPYRNGSKVVVNAIIETKKSNKNVIDVAEILKSVKAKVAEVVSA
;
A
#
# COMPACT_ATOMS: atom_id res chain seq x y z
N MET A 1 58.76 -30.42 35.11
CA MET A 1 57.54 -30.31 34.28
C MET A 1 57.12 -28.85 34.22
N PHE A 2 57.44 -28.14 33.13
CA PHE A 2 56.82 -26.86 32.82
C PHE A 2 56.60 -26.78 31.30
N LYS A 3 55.37 -26.45 30.94
CA LYS A 3 54.76 -26.60 29.61
C LYS A 3 55.40 -25.67 28.58
N LYS A 4 55.60 -26.20 27.36
CA LYS A 4 55.86 -25.44 26.13
C LYS A 4 54.70 -24.48 25.87
N VAL A 5 54.98 -23.18 25.85
CA VAL A 5 54.10 -22.18 25.26
C VAL A 5 54.52 -22.05 23.79
N MET A 6 53.66 -22.50 22.89
CA MET A 6 53.86 -22.38 21.46
C MET A 6 53.28 -21.04 21.02
N THR A 7 54.15 -20.06 20.80
CA THR A 7 53.79 -18.75 20.27
C THR A 7 53.42 -18.91 18.79
N VAL A 8 52.13 -18.84 18.47
CA VAL A 8 51.68 -18.69 17.09
C VAL A 8 51.84 -17.22 16.72
N ALA A 9 52.88 -16.91 15.95
CA ALA A 9 53.02 -15.62 15.29
C ALA A 9 51.91 -15.51 14.23
N MET A 10 50.83 -14.79 14.54
CA MET A 10 49.91 -14.33 13.51
C MET A 10 50.63 -13.23 12.71
N LEU A 11 51.04 -13.57 11.50
CA LEU A 11 51.39 -12.60 10.47
C LEU A 11 50.17 -11.72 10.22
N ALA A 12 50.21 -10.49 10.75
CA ALA A 12 49.33 -9.42 10.35
C ALA A 12 49.71 -9.02 8.92
N SER A 13 49.07 -9.64 7.93
CA SER A 13 49.03 -9.12 6.58
C SER A 13 48.16 -7.86 6.61
N THR A 14 48.82 -6.70 6.65
CA THR A 14 48.21 -5.41 6.39
C THR A 14 47.73 -5.39 4.95
N LEU A 15 46.52 -5.89 4.71
CA LEU A 15 45.76 -5.52 3.54
C LEU A 15 45.46 -4.03 3.69
N THR A 16 46.22 -3.22 2.95
CA THR A 16 45.89 -1.83 2.66
C THR A 16 44.44 -1.77 2.23
N ALA A 17 43.59 -1.34 3.15
CA ALA A 17 42.17 -1.14 2.91
C ALA A 17 42.02 -0.13 1.78
N CYS A 18 41.52 -0.58 0.63
CA CYS A 18 40.84 0.30 -0.30
C CYS A 18 39.86 1.14 0.51
N LYS A 19 39.96 2.47 0.45
CA LYS A 19 39.01 3.41 1.06
C LYS A 19 37.59 2.97 0.68
N SER A 20 36.90 2.26 1.57
CA SER A 20 35.46 2.11 1.46
C SER A 20 34.91 3.51 1.67
N THR A 21 34.23 4.04 0.67
CA THR A 21 33.39 5.22 0.88
C THR A 21 32.47 4.91 2.07
N PRO A 22 32.46 5.76 3.12
CA PRO A 22 31.60 5.51 4.27
C PRO A 22 30.15 5.42 3.79
N PRO A 23 29.34 4.56 4.42
CA PRO A 23 27.93 4.43 4.05
C PRO A 23 27.24 5.80 4.18
N PRO A 24 26.26 6.10 3.31
CA PRO A 24 25.45 7.30 3.41
C PRO A 24 24.89 7.47 4.83
N ALA A 25 24.98 8.69 5.38
CA ALA A 25 24.54 8.97 6.74
C ALA A 25 23.02 8.91 6.89
N GLU A 26 22.55 8.52 8.07
CA GLU A 26 21.13 8.58 8.42
C GLU A 26 20.64 10.03 8.48
N VAL A 27 19.39 10.24 8.07
CA VAL A 27 18.74 11.57 8.04
C VAL A 27 17.47 11.53 8.89
N GLN A 28 17.38 12.46 9.85
CA GLN A 28 16.16 12.65 10.63
C GLN A 28 15.12 13.44 9.81
N LEU A 29 13.87 13.00 9.82
CA LEU A 29 12.79 13.56 9.01
C LEU A 29 11.89 14.50 9.83
N THR A 30 12.48 15.42 10.60
CA THR A 30 11.75 16.28 11.55
C THR A 30 10.79 17.28 10.89
N ASN A 31 11.02 17.63 9.62
CA ASN A 31 10.23 18.63 8.89
C ASN A 31 9.22 18.02 7.92
N ILE A 32 9.08 16.69 7.90
CA ILE A 32 8.11 16.02 7.05
C ILE A 32 6.77 15.92 7.79
N PRO A 33 5.67 16.43 7.23
CA PRO A 33 4.37 16.39 7.90
C PRO A 33 3.89 14.94 8.06
N SER A 34 3.16 14.70 9.14
CA SER A 34 2.37 13.48 9.29
C SER A 34 1.27 13.40 8.24
N VAL A 35 0.85 12.17 7.94
CA VAL A 35 -0.36 11.89 7.18
C VAL A 35 -1.32 11.12 8.07
N SER A 36 -2.54 11.62 8.22
CA SER A 36 -3.56 11.04 9.09
C SER A 36 -4.77 10.59 8.28
N TYR A 37 -5.35 9.47 8.70
CA TYR A 37 -6.53 8.84 8.12
C TYR A 37 -7.63 8.81 9.16
N LYS A 38 -8.75 9.46 8.87
CA LYS A 38 -9.94 9.42 9.72
C LYS A 38 -10.85 8.29 9.26
N MET A 39 -10.70 7.15 9.92
CA MET A 39 -11.44 5.92 9.65
C MET A 39 -12.75 5.90 10.45
N PRO A 40 -13.91 5.62 9.83
CA PRO A 40 -15.15 5.48 10.57
C PRO A 40 -15.12 4.24 11.48
N LEU A 41 -15.83 4.31 12.62
CA LEU A 41 -15.76 3.27 13.67
C LEU A 41 -16.33 1.90 13.25
N ASP A 42 -17.21 1.87 12.24
CA ASP A 42 -17.83 0.66 11.70
C ASP A 42 -16.93 -0.08 10.69
N GLN A 43 -15.74 0.44 10.40
CA GLN A 43 -14.81 -0.13 9.43
C GLN A 43 -13.52 -0.62 10.09
N SER A 44 -12.97 -1.71 9.55
CA SER A 44 -11.65 -2.20 9.93
C SER A 44 -10.55 -1.23 9.46
N ILE A 45 -9.49 -1.10 10.25
CA ILE A 45 -8.28 -0.37 9.86
C ILE A 45 -7.44 -1.30 8.98
N ASP A 46 -7.69 -1.29 7.67
CA ASP A 46 -6.88 -1.98 6.63
C ASP A 46 -6.42 -0.96 5.59
N ILE A 47 -5.35 -0.24 5.92
CA ILE A 47 -4.69 0.74 5.05
C ILE A 47 -3.46 0.09 4.46
N SER A 48 -3.37 0.09 3.14
CA SER A 48 -2.23 -0.44 2.38
C SER A 48 -1.69 0.62 1.43
N PHE A 49 -0.42 0.48 1.06
CA PHE A 49 0.27 1.44 0.19
C PHE A 49 0.78 0.73 -1.07
N ASN A 50 0.96 1.50 -2.13
CA ASN A 50 1.38 0.97 -3.42
C ASN A 50 2.82 0.43 -3.35
N VAL A 51 2.97 -0.88 -3.54
CA VAL A 51 4.26 -1.55 -3.71
C VAL A 51 4.46 -1.93 -5.17
N TYR A 52 5.71 -1.89 -5.64
CA TYR A 52 6.01 -2.28 -7.02
C TYR A 52 7.46 -2.72 -7.18
N ASN A 53 7.72 -3.45 -8.26
CA ASN A 53 9.05 -3.80 -8.72
C ASN A 53 9.05 -3.80 -10.25
N THR A 54 9.44 -2.67 -10.82
CA THR A 54 9.28 -2.36 -12.24
C THR A 54 10.64 -2.37 -12.93
N CYS A 55 10.72 -3.02 -14.08
CA CYS A 55 11.90 -2.91 -14.93
C CYS A 55 11.97 -1.52 -15.57
N VAL A 56 13.05 -0.79 -15.33
CA VAL A 56 13.27 0.55 -15.90
C VAL A 56 14.37 0.59 -16.96
N SER A 57 15.15 -0.50 -17.09
CA SER A 57 16.09 -0.67 -18.18
C SER A 57 16.27 -2.15 -18.48
N SER A 58 16.22 -2.49 -19.76
CA SER A 58 16.44 -3.86 -20.27
C SER A 58 17.73 -3.92 -21.08
N GLY A 59 18.41 -5.05 -21.01
CA GLY A 59 19.48 -5.45 -21.93
C GLY A 59 19.11 -6.75 -22.63
N ASP A 60 20.07 -7.34 -23.35
CA ASP A 60 19.83 -8.51 -24.22
C ASP A 60 19.35 -9.76 -23.46
N SER A 61 19.75 -9.91 -22.20
CA SER A 61 19.39 -11.05 -21.33
C SER A 61 18.23 -10.76 -20.36
N GLY A 62 17.54 -9.63 -20.52
CA GLY A 62 16.40 -9.25 -19.70
C GLY A 62 16.61 -7.94 -18.93
N CYS A 63 15.90 -7.78 -17.83
CA CYS A 63 15.95 -6.54 -17.08
C CYS A 63 17.29 -6.37 -16.35
N VAL A 64 17.97 -5.26 -16.60
CA VAL A 64 19.28 -4.93 -15.99
C VAL A 64 19.14 -3.91 -14.86
N LYS A 65 18.02 -3.20 -14.79
CA LYS A 65 17.74 -2.21 -13.74
C LYS A 65 16.26 -2.21 -13.38
N TYR A 66 16.01 -2.38 -12.09
CA TYR A 66 14.70 -2.32 -11.47
C TYR A 66 14.58 -1.09 -10.59
N ASP A 67 13.35 -0.61 -10.53
CA ASP A 67 12.86 0.41 -9.63
C ASP A 67 11.79 -0.24 -8.75
N SER A 68 11.98 -0.22 -7.44
CA SER A 68 11.02 -0.83 -6.51
C SER A 68 10.71 0.04 -5.30
N ILE A 69 9.47 -0.13 -4.82
CA ILE A 69 9.04 0.24 -3.48
C ILE A 69 8.54 -1.01 -2.78
N LYS A 70 9.03 -1.22 -1.56
CA LYS A 70 8.60 -2.31 -0.67
C LYS A 70 8.19 -1.74 0.68
N THR A 71 7.32 -2.48 1.37
CA THR A 71 6.89 -2.15 2.71
C THR A 71 7.16 -3.32 3.65
N ALA A 72 7.46 -3.02 4.90
CA ALA A 72 7.62 -4.02 5.95
C ALA A 72 7.17 -3.44 7.30
N GLU A 73 6.95 -4.29 8.29
CA GLU A 73 6.77 -3.89 9.68
C GLU A 73 7.93 -4.42 10.50
N ALA A 74 8.51 -3.57 11.34
CA ALA A 74 9.61 -3.96 12.22
C ALA A 74 9.49 -3.20 13.55
N SER A 75 9.44 -3.95 14.65
CA SER A 75 9.41 -3.38 16.02
C SER A 75 8.30 -2.34 16.25
N GLY A 76 7.15 -2.49 15.59
CA GLY A 76 6.01 -1.56 15.67
C GLY A 76 6.10 -0.34 14.75
N ASP A 77 7.19 -0.19 14.00
CA ASP A 77 7.34 0.83 12.97
C ASP A 77 6.96 0.28 11.60
N PHE A 78 6.38 1.14 10.78
CA PHE A 78 6.12 0.89 9.37
C PHE A 78 7.35 1.33 8.56
N LEU A 79 7.90 0.42 7.77
CA LEU A 79 9.09 0.66 6.95
C LEU A 79 8.69 0.75 5.48
N VAL A 80 9.17 1.79 4.81
CA VAL A 80 9.05 1.94 3.35
C VAL A 80 10.45 1.95 2.76
N GLU A 81 10.77 0.99 1.91
CA GLU A 81 12.03 0.94 1.20
C GLU A 81 11.83 1.40 -0.24
N ARG A 82 12.54 2.47 -0.63
CA ARG A 82 12.74 2.81 -2.03
C ARG A 82 14.07 2.24 -2.48
N ARG A 83 14.07 1.43 -3.54
CA ARG A 83 15.29 0.76 -4.02
C ARG A 83 15.45 0.82 -5.54
N VAL A 84 16.70 0.93 -5.98
CA VAL A 84 17.13 0.70 -7.37
C VAL A 84 18.16 -0.44 -7.35
N HIS A 85 17.94 -1.48 -8.17
CA HIS A 85 18.78 -2.69 -8.14
C HIS A 85 18.83 -3.40 -9.49
N ASN A 86 19.80 -4.28 -9.68
CA ASN A 86 19.89 -5.17 -10.86
C ASN A 86 19.33 -6.58 -10.62
N GLY A 87 18.68 -6.81 -9.47
CA GLY A 87 18.15 -8.11 -9.04
C GLY A 87 18.94 -8.73 -7.89
N THR A 88 20.22 -8.39 -7.77
CA THR A 88 21.09 -8.87 -6.69
C THR A 88 21.58 -7.71 -5.83
N ILE A 89 22.29 -6.76 -6.45
CA ILE A 89 22.92 -5.62 -5.79
C ILE A 89 22.10 -4.36 -6.08
N GLY A 90 22.02 -3.44 -5.11
CA GLY A 90 21.37 -2.16 -5.34
C GLY A 90 21.58 -1.15 -4.23
N SER A 91 21.08 0.05 -4.47
CA SER A 91 21.06 1.14 -3.49
C SER A 91 19.64 1.51 -3.16
N GLY A 92 19.41 1.98 -1.94
CA GLY A 92 18.07 2.27 -1.46
C GLY A 92 18.05 3.20 -0.27
N ALA A 93 16.85 3.65 0.07
CA ALA A 93 16.56 4.42 1.26
C ALA A 93 15.40 3.77 1.99
N VAL A 94 15.62 3.43 3.26
CA VAL A 94 14.59 2.90 4.16
C VAL A 94 14.04 4.04 5.00
N TYR A 95 12.76 4.32 4.84
CA TYR A 95 12.03 5.33 5.60
C TYR A 95 11.32 4.62 6.77
N THR A 96 11.68 5.01 7.99
CA THR A 96 11.00 4.57 9.21
C THR A 96 9.85 5.52 9.50
N ILE A 97 8.65 4.97 9.65
CA ILE A 97 7.41 5.71 9.86
C ILE A 97 6.77 5.16 11.13
N LYS A 98 6.55 6.04 12.11
CA LYS A 98 5.78 5.69 13.30
C LYS A 98 4.31 5.72 12.96
N GLN A 99 3.62 4.63 13.29
CA GLN A 99 2.17 4.53 13.19
C GLN A 99 1.57 4.69 14.59
N SER A 100 0.57 5.55 14.71
CA SER A 100 -0.25 5.64 15.92
C SER A 100 -1.73 5.63 15.54
N THR A 101 -2.55 5.09 16.44
CA THR A 101 -4.01 5.09 16.28
C THR A 101 -4.62 5.72 17.52
N GLU A 102 -5.37 6.79 17.31
CA GLU A 102 -6.15 7.45 18.35
C GLU A 102 -7.64 7.18 18.11
N ARG A 103 -8.36 6.78 19.17
CA ARG A 103 -9.81 6.58 19.10
C ARG A 103 -10.52 7.83 19.60
N THR A 104 -11.32 8.43 18.74
CA THR A 104 -12.25 9.51 19.07
C THR A 104 -13.68 8.97 19.19
N PRO A 105 -14.66 9.74 19.71
CA PRO A 105 -16.06 9.32 19.78
C PRO A 105 -16.67 8.92 18.42
N ASP A 106 -16.18 9.52 17.33
CA ASP A 106 -16.79 9.38 16.00
C ASP A 106 -15.93 8.61 14.98
N ALA A 107 -14.62 8.43 15.26
CA ALA A 107 -13.67 7.85 14.31
C ALA A 107 -12.41 7.28 14.99
N ASN A 108 -11.71 6.38 14.30
CA ASN A 108 -10.33 6.04 14.59
C ASN A 108 -9.42 6.90 13.69
N ILE A 109 -8.50 7.65 14.28
CA ILE A 109 -7.51 8.47 13.56
C ILE A 109 -6.19 7.72 13.53
N VAL A 110 -5.81 7.24 12.35
CA VAL A 110 -4.53 6.55 12.12
C VAL A 110 -3.53 7.53 11.55
N THR A 111 -2.42 7.75 12.24
CA THR A 111 -1.40 8.72 11.86
C THR A 111 -0.09 8.04 11.51
N TYR A 112 0.46 8.39 10.35
CA TYR A 112 1.76 7.98 9.87
C TYR A 112 2.72 9.18 9.93
N GLN A 113 3.71 9.10 10.82
CA GLN A 113 4.75 10.12 10.98
C GLN A 113 6.10 9.57 10.50
N PRO A 114 6.63 10.05 9.37
CA PRO A 114 8.01 9.78 8.98
C PRO A 114 8.96 10.31 10.05
N VAL A 115 9.88 9.47 10.54
CA VAL A 115 10.85 9.85 11.59
C VAL A 115 12.28 9.86 11.09
N LYS A 116 12.65 8.88 10.26
CA LYS A 116 14.04 8.68 9.85
C LYS A 116 14.13 8.12 8.44
N MET A 117 15.18 8.48 7.73
CA MET A 117 15.63 7.84 6.50
C MET A 117 17.02 7.24 6.72
N THR A 118 17.16 5.94 6.50
CA THR A 118 18.44 5.22 6.52
C THR A 118 18.80 4.84 5.07
N PRO A 119 19.67 5.60 4.41
CA PRO A 119 20.17 5.27 3.08
C PRO A 119 21.23 4.17 3.13
N TYR A 120 21.29 3.37 2.07
CA TYR A 120 22.36 2.40 1.86
C TYR A 120 22.76 2.40 0.39
N GLN A 121 24.05 2.20 0.13
CA GLN A 121 24.60 2.20 -1.21
C GLN A 121 25.49 0.99 -1.40
N GLN A 122 25.20 0.20 -2.43
CA GLN A 122 25.98 -0.99 -2.78
C GLN A 122 26.57 -0.84 -4.19
N GLY A 123 27.68 -1.54 -4.41
CA GLY A 123 28.48 -1.48 -5.64
C GLY A 123 29.82 -0.81 -5.39
N PHE A 124 30.92 -1.52 -5.66
CA PHE A 124 32.26 -1.01 -5.43
C PHE A 124 32.73 -0.08 -6.56
N ILE A 125 32.37 -0.41 -7.81
CA ILE A 125 32.65 0.40 -9.00
C ILE A 125 31.32 0.88 -9.54
N LEU A 126 31.16 2.20 -9.68
CA LEU A 126 29.93 2.86 -10.14
C LEU A 126 28.69 2.45 -9.31
N PRO A 127 28.66 2.77 -8.00
CA PRO A 127 27.53 2.41 -7.15
C PRO A 127 26.23 3.01 -7.67
N PHE A 128 25.12 2.28 -7.50
CA PHE A 128 23.81 2.83 -7.82
C PHE A 128 23.57 4.08 -6.97
N ALA A 129 23.04 5.14 -7.58
CA ALA A 129 22.61 6.32 -6.83
C ALA A 129 21.52 5.92 -5.83
N VAL A 130 21.58 6.48 -4.62
CA VAL A 130 20.53 6.28 -3.62
C VAL A 130 19.25 6.99 -4.11
N PRO A 131 18.15 6.26 -4.34
CA PRO A 131 16.92 6.87 -4.80
C PRO A 131 16.22 7.65 -3.67
N SER A 132 15.57 8.76 -4.02
CA SER A 132 14.72 9.55 -3.11
C SER A 132 13.25 9.39 -3.47
N ILE A 133 12.36 9.48 -2.47
CA ILE A 133 10.92 9.65 -2.68
C ILE A 133 10.39 10.80 -1.85
N ASP A 134 9.32 11.43 -2.32
CA ASP A 134 8.47 12.24 -1.47
C ASP A 134 7.62 11.31 -0.61
N ILE A 135 8.10 11.01 0.60
CA ILE A 135 7.45 10.05 1.49
C ILE A 135 6.07 10.55 1.95
N ALA A 136 5.86 11.87 2.09
CA ALA A 136 4.56 12.41 2.44
C ALA A 136 3.57 12.23 1.28
N ALA A 137 3.98 12.50 0.04
CA ALA A 137 3.13 12.24 -1.12
C ALA A 137 2.84 10.75 -1.31
N TYR A 138 3.82 9.87 -1.03
CA TYR A 138 3.63 8.42 -1.04
C TYR A 138 2.59 7.99 0.00
N LEU A 139 2.73 8.47 1.24
CA LEU A 139 1.80 8.17 2.33
C LEU A 139 0.40 8.74 2.12
N LYS A 140 0.18 9.65 1.18
CA LYS A 140 -1.16 10.14 0.79
C LYS A 140 -1.83 9.31 -0.31
N ASN A 141 -1.09 8.39 -0.93
CA ASN A 141 -1.59 7.51 -1.98
C ASN A 141 -1.70 6.09 -1.44
N SER A 142 -2.81 5.84 -0.76
CA SER A 142 -3.12 4.56 -0.12
C SER A 142 -4.37 3.92 -0.70
N GLN A 143 -4.50 2.63 -0.39
CA GLN A 143 -5.66 1.82 -0.69
C GLN A 143 -6.28 1.35 0.62
N PHE A 144 -7.61 1.40 0.70
CA PHE A 144 -8.35 0.88 1.84
C PHE A 144 -9.41 -0.13 1.39
N LYS A 145 -9.55 -1.21 2.15
CA LYS A 145 -10.57 -2.23 1.91
C LYS A 145 -11.77 -1.97 2.81
N THR A 146 -12.96 -2.05 2.25
CA THR A 146 -14.22 -1.85 2.98
C THR A 146 -15.26 -2.84 2.51
N LYS A 147 -16.19 -3.16 3.42
CA LYS A 147 -17.37 -3.96 3.14
C LYS A 147 -18.60 -3.23 3.64
N PHE A 148 -19.66 -3.20 2.83
CA PHE A 148 -20.95 -2.67 3.24
C PHE A 148 -22.11 -3.38 2.52
N GLU A 149 -23.31 -3.21 3.07
CA GLU A 149 -24.53 -3.83 2.56
C GLU A 149 -25.57 -2.75 2.21
N ILE A 150 -26.35 -3.01 1.16
CA ILE A 150 -27.47 -2.17 0.74
C ILE A 150 -28.67 -3.09 0.49
N ASN A 151 -29.79 -2.80 1.16
CA ASN A 151 -31.05 -3.48 0.89
C ASN A 151 -31.75 -2.84 -0.30
N SER A 152 -32.32 -3.66 -1.18
CA SER A 152 -33.07 -3.23 -2.35
C SER A 152 -34.45 -3.87 -2.39
N LYS A 153 -35.47 -3.10 -2.77
CA LYS A 153 -36.81 -3.62 -3.08
C LYS A 153 -36.88 -4.36 -4.42
N TYR A 154 -35.84 -4.24 -5.25
CA TYR A 154 -35.79 -4.84 -6.57
C TYR A 154 -35.19 -6.25 -6.53
N PRO A 155 -35.59 -7.16 -7.43
CA PRO A 155 -34.97 -8.48 -7.56
C PRO A 155 -33.48 -8.40 -7.90
N SER A 156 -32.71 -9.43 -7.52
CA SER A 156 -31.25 -9.47 -7.74
C SER A 156 -30.85 -9.33 -9.20
N GLN A 157 -31.63 -9.88 -10.13
CA GLN A 157 -31.38 -9.77 -11.57
C GLN A 157 -31.48 -8.32 -12.06
N SER A 158 -32.48 -7.57 -11.59
CA SER A 158 -32.66 -6.15 -11.94
C SER A 158 -31.51 -5.30 -11.39
N VAL A 159 -31.11 -5.56 -10.14
CA VAL A 159 -29.94 -4.91 -9.56
C VAL A 159 -28.69 -5.21 -10.38
N LYS A 160 -28.43 -6.48 -10.73
CA LYS A 160 -27.28 -6.84 -11.57
C LYS A 160 -27.30 -6.11 -12.91
N ALA A 161 -28.44 -6.07 -13.58
CA ALA A 161 -28.60 -5.37 -14.86
C ALA A 161 -28.31 -3.86 -14.74
N ASN A 162 -28.67 -3.22 -13.62
CA ASN A 162 -28.33 -1.83 -13.38
C ASN A 162 -26.82 -1.62 -13.26
N PHE A 163 -26.11 -2.48 -12.54
CA PHE A 163 -24.64 -2.41 -12.49
C PHE A 163 -24.01 -2.65 -13.86
N ASP A 164 -24.45 -3.68 -14.60
CA ASP A 164 -23.97 -3.98 -15.95
C ASP A 164 -24.18 -2.79 -16.91
N ARG A 165 -25.27 -2.02 -16.72
CA ARG A 165 -25.61 -0.84 -17.53
C ARG A 165 -24.86 0.43 -17.13
N LEU A 166 -24.68 0.67 -15.83
CA LEU A 166 -24.23 1.97 -15.30
C LEU A 166 -22.79 1.98 -14.81
N MET A 167 -22.17 0.82 -14.61
CA MET A 167 -20.79 0.71 -14.15
C MET A 167 -19.89 0.02 -15.18
N LYS A 168 -18.60 0.35 -15.15
CA LYS A 168 -17.60 -0.33 -15.98
C LYS A 168 -17.23 -1.64 -15.32
N LYS A 169 -17.17 -2.72 -16.09
CA LYS A 169 -16.67 -4.00 -15.59
C LYS A 169 -15.16 -3.93 -15.34
N ALA A 170 -14.74 -4.50 -14.22
CA ALA A 170 -13.34 -4.62 -13.86
C ALA A 170 -12.82 -6.00 -14.30
N TYR A 171 -12.19 -6.04 -15.47
CA TYR A 171 -11.61 -7.27 -16.02
C TYR A 171 -10.14 -7.40 -15.64
N GLY A 172 -9.80 -8.50 -14.99
CA GLY A 172 -8.43 -8.94 -14.79
C GLY A 172 -7.67 -8.18 -13.70
N ARG A 173 -6.99 -8.96 -12.83
CA ARG A 173 -5.96 -8.55 -11.85
C ARG A 173 -6.41 -8.05 -10.48
N PHE A 174 -7.69 -7.79 -10.24
CA PHE A 174 -8.17 -7.47 -8.88
C PHE A 174 -8.65 -8.75 -8.18
N ARG A 175 -8.06 -9.06 -7.02
CA ARG A 175 -8.47 -10.20 -6.20
C ARG A 175 -9.21 -9.68 -4.97
N ILE A 176 -10.52 -9.51 -5.11
CA ILE A 176 -11.43 -9.20 -4.00
C ILE A 176 -12.16 -10.50 -3.68
N TYR A 177 -12.17 -10.90 -2.41
CA TYR A 177 -12.84 -12.13 -1.98
C TYR A 177 -14.28 -11.82 -1.59
N GLY A 178 -15.22 -12.54 -2.20
CA GLY A 178 -16.65 -12.49 -1.87
C GLY A 178 -17.04 -13.52 -0.81
N SER A 179 -18.34 -13.74 -0.68
CA SER A 179 -18.92 -14.72 0.26
C SER A 179 -18.72 -16.19 -0.14
N ASN A 180 -18.25 -16.47 -1.36
CA ASN A 180 -18.22 -17.80 -2.00
C ASN A 180 -19.61 -18.46 -2.12
N SER A 181 -20.69 -17.69 -1.98
CA SER A 181 -22.06 -18.20 -2.04
C SER A 181 -22.52 -18.36 -3.48
N LYS A 182 -23.02 -19.56 -3.82
CA LYS A 182 -23.64 -19.83 -5.14
C LYS A 182 -25.00 -19.14 -5.33
N LEU A 183 -25.53 -18.49 -4.28
CA LEU A 183 -26.85 -17.83 -4.32
C LEU A 183 -26.78 -16.38 -4.79
N GLY A 184 -25.60 -15.76 -4.75
CA GLY A 184 -25.40 -14.38 -5.17
C GLY A 184 -25.09 -14.28 -6.65
N LEU A 185 -25.65 -13.29 -7.33
CA LEU A 185 -25.11 -12.84 -8.62
C LEU A 185 -23.91 -11.95 -8.32
N GLU A 186 -22.73 -12.38 -8.72
CA GLU A 186 -21.50 -11.63 -8.49
C GLU A 186 -20.86 -11.13 -9.79
N ASP A 187 -20.30 -9.94 -9.75
CA ASP A 187 -19.47 -9.41 -10.82
C ASP A 187 -18.54 -8.32 -10.28
N TYR A 188 -17.50 -8.02 -11.05
CA TYR A 188 -16.51 -7.01 -10.69
C TYR A 188 -16.79 -5.71 -11.45
N TYR A 189 -16.85 -4.62 -10.71
CA TYR A 189 -17.09 -3.29 -11.27
C TYR A 189 -16.01 -2.31 -10.81
N MET A 190 -15.80 -1.29 -11.62
CA MET A 190 -14.98 -0.14 -11.25
C MET A 190 -15.70 1.16 -11.54
N THR A 191 -15.42 2.16 -10.72
CA THR A 191 -15.90 3.52 -10.89
C THR A 191 -14.89 4.51 -10.31
N THR A 192 -15.17 5.80 -10.49
CA THR A 192 -14.43 6.88 -9.85
C THR A 192 -15.42 7.71 -9.04
N VAL A 193 -15.10 7.93 -7.76
CA VAL A 193 -15.92 8.72 -6.85
C VAL A 193 -15.01 9.76 -6.20
N ASP A 194 -15.34 11.05 -6.36
CA ASP A 194 -14.54 12.17 -5.85
C ASP A 194 -13.04 12.08 -6.17
N GLY A 195 -12.73 11.56 -7.37
CA GLY A 195 -11.37 11.34 -7.84
C GLY A 195 -10.69 10.07 -7.31
N ALA A 196 -11.23 9.39 -6.30
CA ALA A 196 -10.76 8.08 -5.84
C ALA A 196 -11.16 6.98 -6.84
N ALA A 197 -10.24 6.08 -7.16
CA ALA A 197 -10.55 4.91 -7.97
C ALA A 197 -11.15 3.84 -7.05
N VAL A 198 -12.29 3.28 -7.46
CA VAL A 198 -13.05 2.32 -6.64
C VAL A 198 -13.24 1.06 -7.46
N VAL A 199 -12.70 -0.05 -6.97
CA VAL A 199 -12.90 -1.38 -7.55
C VAL A 199 -13.72 -2.19 -6.57
N MET A 200 -14.77 -2.84 -7.07
CA MET A 200 -15.78 -3.51 -6.25
C MET A 200 -16.05 -4.91 -6.77
N LEU A 201 -16.15 -5.85 -5.85
CA LEU A 201 -16.94 -7.07 -6.05
C LEU A 201 -18.33 -6.81 -5.49
N VAL A 202 -19.34 -6.92 -6.35
CA VAL A 202 -20.73 -6.71 -5.98
C VAL A 202 -21.45 -8.05 -6.02
N GLU A 203 -22.02 -8.46 -4.90
CA GLU A 203 -22.80 -9.68 -4.75
C GLU A 203 -24.27 -9.32 -4.47
N SER A 204 -25.18 -9.71 -5.35
CA SER A 204 -26.63 -9.49 -5.17
C SER A 204 -27.33 -10.79 -4.78
N PHE A 205 -27.82 -10.86 -3.56
CA PHE A 205 -28.55 -12.00 -3.01
C PHE A 205 -30.07 -11.82 -3.12
N PRO A 206 -30.82 -12.84 -3.57
CA PRO A 206 -32.28 -12.78 -3.61
C PRO A 206 -32.88 -12.89 -2.20
N TYR A 207 -33.91 -12.09 -1.92
CA TYR A 207 -34.74 -12.16 -0.70
C TYR A 207 -36.22 -12.12 -1.07
N ARG A 208 -37.12 -12.54 -0.16
CA ARG A 208 -38.57 -12.62 -0.43
C ARG A 208 -39.17 -11.30 -0.96
N ASN A 209 -38.69 -10.15 -0.46
CA ASN A 209 -39.19 -8.82 -0.79
C ASN A 209 -38.15 -7.95 -1.50
N GLY A 210 -37.27 -8.56 -2.31
CA GLY A 210 -36.27 -7.84 -3.09
C GLY A 210 -34.91 -8.52 -3.06
N SER A 211 -33.86 -7.75 -2.78
CA SER A 211 -32.50 -8.27 -2.73
C SER A 211 -31.66 -7.54 -1.69
N LYS A 212 -30.56 -8.19 -1.31
CA LYS A 212 -29.48 -7.57 -0.55
C LYS A 212 -28.24 -7.53 -1.42
N VAL A 213 -27.63 -6.36 -1.50
CA VAL A 213 -26.39 -6.12 -2.22
C VAL A 213 -25.28 -6.02 -1.21
N VAL A 214 -24.30 -6.92 -1.30
CA VAL A 214 -23.07 -6.88 -0.51
C VAL A 214 -21.96 -6.38 -1.42
N VAL A 215 -21.26 -5.34 -0.98
CA VAL A 215 -20.17 -4.74 -1.74
C VAL A 215 -18.89 -4.88 -0.95
N ASN A 216 -17.91 -5.55 -1.56
CA ASN A 216 -16.53 -5.57 -1.08
C ASN A 216 -15.73 -4.64 -2.00
N ALA A 217 -15.22 -3.53 -1.47
CA ALA A 217 -14.56 -2.50 -2.26
C ALA A 217 -13.11 -2.30 -1.83
N ILE A 218 -12.24 -2.08 -2.82
CA ILE A 218 -10.92 -1.48 -2.65
C ILE A 218 -11.03 -0.06 -3.19
N ILE A 219 -10.70 0.92 -2.34
CA ILE A 219 -10.74 2.33 -2.71
C ILE A 219 -9.31 2.85 -2.67
N GLU A 220 -8.84 3.32 -3.81
CA GLU A 220 -7.53 3.93 -3.98
C GLU A 220 -7.69 5.45 -3.93
N THR A 221 -7.09 6.06 -2.92
CA THR A 221 -7.03 7.51 -2.80
C THR A 221 -6.13 8.09 -3.90
N LYS A 222 -6.56 9.17 -4.56
CA LYS A 222 -5.63 9.98 -5.36
C LYS A 222 -4.83 10.91 -4.45
N LYS A 223 -3.72 11.43 -4.98
CA LYS A 223 -2.89 12.47 -4.35
C LYS A 223 -3.80 13.58 -3.78
N SER A 224 -3.99 13.53 -2.47
CA SER A 224 -4.62 14.62 -1.73
C SER A 224 -3.58 15.69 -1.48
N ASN A 225 -3.97 16.96 -1.59
CA ASN A 225 -3.12 18.05 -1.11
C ASN A 225 -3.19 18.16 0.42
N LYS A 226 -4.20 17.54 1.05
CA LYS A 226 -4.38 17.52 2.50
C LYS A 226 -3.54 16.43 3.13
N ASN A 227 -3.06 16.70 4.35
CA ASN A 227 -2.38 15.71 5.19
C ASN A 227 -3.38 14.84 5.97
N VAL A 228 -4.66 15.23 6.00
CA VAL A 228 -5.74 14.47 6.61
C VAL A 228 -6.64 13.94 5.51
N ILE A 229 -6.83 12.62 5.49
CA ILE A 229 -7.67 11.90 4.55
C ILE A 229 -8.92 11.45 5.33
N ASP A 230 -10.07 12.05 5.01
CA ASP A 230 -11.35 11.66 5.61
C ASP A 230 -11.95 10.48 4.84
N VAL A 231 -11.68 9.28 5.36
CA VAL A 231 -12.15 8.03 4.74
C VAL A 231 -13.66 7.87 4.92
N ALA A 232 -14.24 8.43 5.99
CA ALA A 232 -15.67 8.39 6.21
C ALA A 232 -16.43 9.18 5.14
N GLU A 233 -15.92 10.35 4.76
CA GLU A 233 -16.48 11.15 3.66
C GLU A 233 -16.41 10.41 2.32
N ILE A 234 -15.25 9.85 1.97
CA ILE A 234 -15.09 9.07 0.73
C ILE A 234 -16.05 7.87 0.73
N LEU A 235 -16.13 7.13 1.84
CA LEU A 235 -17.03 5.98 1.95
C LEU A 235 -18.50 6.38 1.82
N LYS A 236 -18.89 7.55 2.37
CA LYS A 236 -20.25 8.08 2.22
C LYS A 236 -20.57 8.35 0.75
N SER A 237 -19.68 8.99 0.00
CA SER A 237 -19.85 9.23 -1.43
C SER A 237 -19.92 7.93 -2.23
N VAL A 238 -19.07 6.94 -1.90
CA VAL A 238 -19.10 5.62 -2.56
C VAL A 238 -20.42 4.90 -2.29
N LYS A 239 -20.86 4.84 -1.03
CA LYS A 239 -22.15 4.23 -0.65
C LYS A 239 -23.32 4.91 -1.36
N ALA A 240 -23.33 6.25 -1.43
CA ALA A 240 -24.34 6.99 -2.17
C ALA A 240 -24.36 6.63 -3.66
N LYS A 241 -23.17 6.57 -4.29
CA LYS A 241 -23.08 6.24 -5.71
C LYS A 241 -23.57 4.82 -6.02
N VAL A 242 -23.23 3.86 -5.16
CA VAL A 242 -23.72 2.49 -5.31
C VAL A 242 -25.24 2.42 -5.08
N ALA A 243 -25.77 3.14 -4.09
CA ALA A 243 -27.21 3.18 -3.83
C ALA A 243 -28.02 3.74 -5.01
N GLU A 244 -27.50 4.75 -5.71
CA GLU A 244 -28.09 5.24 -6.97
C GLU A 244 -28.19 4.12 -8.01
N VAL A 245 -27.11 3.36 -8.23
CA VAL A 245 -27.10 2.26 -9.20
C VAL A 245 -28.06 1.14 -8.79
N VAL A 246 -28.13 0.81 -7.50
CA VAL A 246 -29.05 -0.23 -6.99
C VAL A 246 -30.52 0.14 -7.23
N SER A 247 -30.86 1.43 -7.26
CA SER A 247 -32.24 1.92 -7.37
C SER A 247 -32.64 2.47 -8.74
N ALA A 248 -31.72 2.44 -9.71
CA ALA A 248 -31.87 3.02 -11.05
C ALA A 248 -32.75 2.20 -12.03
#